data_AF-A0A8T9QCH4-F1
#
_entry.id   AF-A0A8T9QCH4-F1
#
_cell.length_a   1.000
_cell.length_b   1.000
_cell.length_c   1.000
_cell.angle_alpha   90.00
_cell.angle_beta   90.00
_cell.angle_gamma   90.00
#
_symmetry.space_group_name_H-M   'P 1'
#
loop_
_entity.id
_entity.type
_entity.pdbx_description
1 polymer ?
#
loop_
_entity_poly.entity_id
_entity_poly.type
_entity_poly.pdbx_seq_one_letter_code
_entity_poly.pdbx_strand_id
1 'polypeptide(L)'
;MREMDNLVKNGMSKEDFEITRTFLRSYVKLYGTTPSKQLGFLLDSKFYGRKDYLKELDGQFAKLTLDDVNKAIKKHWQTQNMYVTIVTDDSEVQPLADVLKQNTPSPMSYAKVVSEGLPKEVVAEDAQVANYKLNVTEVRIIDTKDTFKPAGK
;
A
#
# COMPACT_ATOMS: atom_id res chain seq x y z
N MET A 1 7.11 -4.75 -2.78
CA MET A 1 6.53 -5.33 -4.03
C MET A 1 6.20 -6.82 -3.86
N ARG A 2 7.13 -7.65 -3.34
CA ARG A 2 6.87 -9.08 -3.08
C ARG A 2 5.57 -9.35 -2.31
N GLU A 3 5.31 -8.66 -1.19
CA GLU A 3 4.07 -8.90 -0.43
C GLU A 3 2.79 -8.56 -1.20
N MET A 4 2.81 -7.49 -1.99
CA MET A 4 1.69 -7.15 -2.84
C MET A 4 1.47 -8.21 -3.93
N ASP A 5 2.54 -8.71 -4.53
CA ASP A 5 2.50 -9.79 -5.51
C ASP A 5 1.97 -11.10 -4.90
N ASN A 6 2.41 -11.45 -3.69
CA ASN A 6 1.89 -12.58 -2.91
C ASN A 6 0.40 -12.43 -2.65
N LEU A 7 -0.06 -11.25 -2.22
CA LEU A 7 -1.46 -10.98 -1.95
C LEU A 7 -2.32 -11.04 -3.22
N VAL A 8 -1.80 -10.57 -4.36
CA VAL A 8 -2.48 -10.68 -5.66
C VAL A 8 -2.61 -12.14 -6.09
N LYS A 9 -1.55 -12.94 -5.94
CA LYS A 9 -1.53 -14.36 -6.33
C LYS A 9 -2.40 -15.23 -5.42
N ASN A 10 -2.20 -15.10 -4.12
CA ASN A 10 -2.74 -16.03 -3.13
C ASN A 10 -4.05 -15.55 -2.51
N GLY A 11 -4.34 -14.25 -2.59
CA GLY A 11 -5.48 -13.63 -1.92
C GLY A 11 -5.24 -13.40 -0.43
N MET A 12 -6.14 -12.65 0.18
CA MET A 12 -6.19 -12.40 1.62
C MET A 12 -6.63 -13.67 2.36
N SER A 13 -6.14 -13.85 3.59
CA SER A 13 -6.61 -14.93 4.46
C SER A 13 -8.04 -14.67 4.96
N LYS A 14 -8.75 -15.72 5.36
CA LYS A 14 -10.09 -15.57 5.97
C LYS A 14 -10.02 -14.81 7.30
N GLU A 15 -8.99 -15.05 8.08
CA GLU A 15 -8.80 -14.41 9.38
C GLU A 15 -8.60 -12.91 9.23
N ASP A 16 -7.68 -12.48 8.36
CA ASP A 16 -7.42 -11.06 8.08
C ASP A 16 -8.67 -10.36 7.54
N PHE A 17 -9.44 -11.04 6.69
CA PHE A 17 -10.69 -10.52 6.16
C PHE A 17 -11.71 -10.25 7.26
N GLU A 18 -11.98 -11.21 8.15
CA GLU A 18 -12.99 -11.03 9.20
C GLU A 18 -12.56 -9.97 10.22
N ILE A 19 -11.28 -9.94 10.60
CA ILE A 19 -10.72 -8.91 11.48
C ILE A 19 -10.88 -7.52 10.85
N THR A 20 -10.42 -7.37 9.60
CA THR A 20 -10.45 -6.08 8.89
C THR A 20 -11.88 -5.60 8.67
N ARG A 21 -12.78 -6.50 8.25
CA ARG A 21 -14.19 -6.18 8.03
C ARG A 21 -14.87 -5.71 9.31
N THR A 22 -14.62 -6.39 10.42
CA THR A 22 -15.18 -6.03 11.73
C THR A 22 -14.67 -4.67 12.20
N PHE A 23 -13.36 -4.43 12.05
CA PHE A 23 -12.75 -3.14 12.33
C PHE A 23 -13.39 -2.02 11.51
N LEU A 24 -13.48 -2.17 10.18
CA LEU A 24 -14.01 -1.14 9.29
C LEU A 24 -15.47 -0.79 9.58
N ARG A 25 -16.32 -1.79 9.87
CA ARG A 25 -17.73 -1.58 10.24
C ARG A 25 -17.89 -0.72 11.49
N SER A 26 -16.96 -0.85 12.43
CA SER A 26 -16.95 -0.06 13.67
C SER A 26 -16.35 1.33 13.41
N TYR A 27 -15.24 1.38 12.69
CA TYR A 27 -14.47 2.59 12.44
C TYR A 27 -15.23 3.63 11.60
N VAL A 28 -15.98 3.20 10.58
CA VAL A 28 -16.76 4.11 9.71
C VAL A 28 -17.79 4.93 10.50
N LYS A 29 -18.30 4.42 11.61
CA LYS A 29 -19.24 5.17 12.48
C LYS A 29 -18.60 6.43 13.07
N LEU A 30 -17.27 6.46 13.17
CA LEU A 30 -16.51 7.59 13.71
C LEU A 30 -16.38 8.75 12.71
N TYR A 31 -16.66 8.53 11.42
CA TYR A 31 -16.55 9.56 10.38
C TYR A 31 -17.62 10.64 10.49
N GLY A 32 -18.81 10.29 10.99
CA GLY A 32 -19.97 11.21 11.10
C GLY A 32 -20.22 11.73 12.51
N THR A 33 -19.19 11.88 13.36
CA THR A 33 -19.36 12.20 14.79
C THR A 33 -19.82 13.63 15.09
N THR A 34 -19.80 14.53 14.11
CA THR A 34 -20.30 15.92 14.26
C THR A 34 -21.25 16.28 13.11
N PRO A 35 -22.20 17.22 13.34
CA PRO A 35 -23.12 17.67 12.29
C PRO A 35 -22.42 18.17 11.03
N SER A 36 -21.31 18.91 11.18
CA SER A 36 -20.54 19.41 10.04
C SER A 36 -19.93 18.28 9.20
N LYS A 37 -19.43 17.21 9.84
CA LYS A 37 -18.92 16.04 9.11
C LYS A 37 -20.05 15.28 8.41
N GLN A 38 -21.19 15.09 9.09
CA GLN A 38 -22.37 14.46 8.48
C GLN A 38 -22.83 15.23 7.23
N LEU A 39 -22.89 16.56 7.32
CA LEU A 39 -23.22 17.41 6.18
C LEU A 39 -22.20 17.25 5.05
N GLY A 40 -20.90 17.25 5.35
CA GLY A 40 -19.84 17.02 4.36
C GLY A 40 -20.03 15.71 3.59
N PHE A 41 -20.24 14.59 4.29
CA PHE A 41 -20.49 13.31 3.64
C PHE A 41 -21.79 13.25 2.83
N LEU A 42 -22.83 14.00 3.21
CA LEU A 42 -24.06 14.10 2.42
C LEU A 42 -23.85 14.93 1.15
N LEU A 43 -23.05 16.01 1.22
CA LEU A 43 -22.66 16.78 0.05
C LEU A 43 -21.84 15.93 -0.93
N ASP A 44 -20.85 15.19 -0.42
CA ASP A 44 -20.08 14.24 -1.23
C ASP A 44 -20.97 13.15 -1.81
N SER A 45 -21.89 12.60 -1.02
CA SER A 45 -22.85 11.59 -1.49
C SER A 45 -23.63 12.14 -2.69
N LYS A 46 -24.20 13.34 -2.57
CA LYS A 46 -24.94 13.97 -3.67
C LYS A 46 -24.04 14.20 -4.89
N PHE A 47 -22.82 14.69 -4.68
CA PHE A 47 -21.85 14.94 -5.76
C PHE A 47 -21.53 13.65 -6.54
N TYR A 48 -21.33 12.52 -5.85
CA TYR A 48 -21.06 11.22 -6.47
C TYR A 48 -22.32 10.40 -6.81
N GLY A 49 -23.52 10.99 -6.78
CA GLY A 49 -24.77 10.32 -7.17
C GLY A 49 -25.29 9.27 -6.17
N ARG A 50 -24.87 9.37 -4.90
CA ARG A 50 -25.31 8.53 -3.77
C ARG A 50 -26.32 9.27 -2.88
N LYS A 51 -27.05 8.53 -2.04
CA LYS A 51 -28.04 9.14 -1.13
C LYS A 51 -27.40 9.50 0.21
N ASP A 52 -26.80 8.53 0.87
CA ASP A 52 -26.19 8.69 2.20
C ASP A 52 -25.11 7.63 2.37
N TYR A 53 -23.89 7.98 1.96
CA TYR A 53 -22.76 7.05 1.92
C TYR A 53 -22.49 6.38 3.27
N LEU A 54 -22.51 7.16 4.37
CA LEU A 54 -22.22 6.62 5.70
C LEU A 54 -23.28 5.60 6.15
N LYS A 55 -24.56 5.81 5.82
CA LYS A 55 -25.61 4.81 6.10
C LYS A 55 -25.54 3.59 5.18
N GLU A 56 -25.16 3.78 3.92
CA GLU A 56 -25.03 2.69 2.94
C GLU A 56 -23.89 1.71 3.30
N LEU A 57 -22.79 2.22 3.86
CA LEU A 57 -21.56 1.46 4.09
C LEU A 57 -21.72 0.26 5.03
N ASP A 58 -22.41 0.40 6.17
CA ASP A 58 -22.53 -0.73 7.13
C ASP A 58 -23.23 -1.93 6.47
N GLY A 59 -24.30 -1.67 5.69
CA GLY A 59 -25.02 -2.70 4.96
C GLY A 59 -24.18 -3.34 3.85
N GLN A 60 -23.30 -2.57 3.19
CA GLN A 60 -22.37 -3.10 2.18
C GLN A 60 -21.30 -3.98 2.83
N PHE A 61 -20.66 -3.52 3.90
CA PHE A 61 -19.70 -4.34 4.63
C PHE A 61 -20.35 -5.58 5.23
N ALA A 62 -21.59 -5.51 5.70
CA ALA A 62 -22.35 -6.68 6.20
C ALA A 62 -22.64 -7.74 5.12
N LYS A 63 -22.54 -7.40 3.83
CA LYS A 63 -22.71 -8.33 2.71
C LYS A 63 -21.40 -8.72 2.02
N LEU A 64 -20.35 -7.92 2.19
CA LEU A 64 -19.03 -8.15 1.61
C LEU A 64 -18.50 -9.54 2.00
N THR A 65 -17.94 -10.25 1.04
CA THR A 65 -17.32 -11.57 1.23
C THR A 65 -15.82 -11.54 0.94
N LEU A 66 -15.09 -12.54 1.44
CA LEU A 66 -13.67 -12.73 1.12
C LEU A 66 -13.43 -12.87 -0.40
N ASP A 67 -14.35 -13.56 -1.08
CA ASP A 67 -14.26 -13.77 -2.53
C ASP A 67 -14.40 -12.45 -3.30
N ASP A 68 -15.30 -11.55 -2.89
CA ASP A 68 -15.42 -10.21 -3.48
C ASP A 68 -14.11 -9.42 -3.36
N VAL A 69 -13.48 -9.46 -2.19
CA VAL A 69 -12.20 -8.77 -1.93
C VAL A 69 -11.09 -9.37 -2.80
N ASN A 70 -10.95 -10.70 -2.81
CA ASN A 70 -9.92 -11.37 -3.60
C ASN A 70 -10.12 -11.18 -5.11
N LYS A 71 -11.37 -11.14 -5.60
CA LYS A 71 -11.69 -10.77 -6.98
C LYS A 71 -11.28 -9.34 -7.29
N ALA A 72 -11.57 -8.40 -6.39
CA ALA A 72 -11.19 -7.00 -6.57
C ALA A 72 -9.67 -6.82 -6.59
N ILE A 73 -8.94 -7.45 -5.66
CA ILE A 73 -7.47 -7.44 -5.63
C ILE A 73 -6.92 -7.96 -6.97
N LYS A 74 -7.33 -9.15 -7.40
CA LYS A 74 -6.85 -9.74 -8.66
C LYS A 74 -7.16 -8.90 -9.89
N LYS A 75 -8.29 -8.18 -9.88
CA LYS A 75 -8.72 -7.35 -11.00
C LYS A 75 -7.99 -6.01 -11.08
N HIS A 76 -7.68 -5.41 -9.93
CA HIS A 76 -7.26 -4.01 -9.85
C HIS A 76 -5.82 -3.79 -9.41
N TRP A 77 -5.19 -4.77 -8.76
CA TRP A 77 -3.82 -4.64 -8.25
C TRP A 77 -2.83 -5.39 -9.15
N GLN A 78 -1.66 -4.79 -9.33
CA GLN A 78 -0.53 -5.37 -10.04
C GLN A 78 0.77 -4.79 -9.51
N THR A 79 1.88 -5.48 -9.80
CA THR A 79 3.25 -5.07 -9.42
C THR A 79 4.17 -4.86 -10.63
N GLN A 80 3.66 -4.99 -11.85
CA GLN A 80 4.45 -5.01 -13.08
C GLN A 80 4.67 -3.63 -13.70
N ASN A 81 3.81 -2.67 -13.39
CA ASN A 81 3.85 -1.30 -13.90
C ASN A 81 3.47 -0.33 -12.79
N MET A 82 4.43 -0.04 -11.91
CA MET A 82 4.26 0.82 -10.75
C MET A 82 5.13 2.07 -10.86
N TYR A 83 4.61 3.20 -10.39
CA TYR A 83 5.42 4.35 -10.04
C TYR A 83 5.73 4.30 -8.55
N VAL A 84 7.01 4.29 -8.20
CA VAL A 84 7.49 4.35 -6.81
C VAL A 84 8.29 5.62 -6.64
N THR A 85 7.89 6.45 -5.68
CA THR A 85 8.62 7.67 -5.30
C THR A 85 9.31 7.43 -3.97
N ILE A 86 10.61 7.71 -3.93
CA ILE A 86 11.43 7.60 -2.72
C ILE A 86 12.04 8.98 -2.46
N VAL A 87 11.93 9.47 -1.23
CA VAL A 87 12.61 10.68 -0.76
C VAL A 87 13.81 10.24 0.05
N THR A 88 14.98 10.77 -0.28
CA THR A 88 16.25 10.41 0.33
C THR A 88 17.18 11.62 0.35
N ASP A 89 18.26 11.54 1.13
CA ASP A 89 19.30 12.57 1.17
C ASP A 89 20.13 12.58 -0.12
N ASP A 90 20.70 13.76 -0.45
CA ASP A 90 21.54 13.94 -1.64
C ASP A 90 22.74 12.99 -1.67
N SER A 91 23.25 12.58 -0.50
CA SER A 91 24.36 11.63 -0.40
C SER A 91 23.99 10.19 -0.77
N GLU A 92 22.71 9.83 -0.69
CA GLU A 92 22.21 8.46 -0.86
C GLU A 92 21.56 8.24 -2.24
N VAL A 93 21.17 9.32 -2.92
CA VAL A 93 20.35 9.25 -4.15
C VAL A 93 21.02 8.47 -5.29
N GLN A 94 22.32 8.67 -5.49
CA GLN A 94 23.06 8.02 -6.57
C GLN A 94 23.30 6.53 -6.29
N PRO A 95 23.83 6.12 -5.11
CA PRO A 95 23.89 4.71 -4.72
C PRO A 95 22.54 4.00 -4.83
N LEU A 96 21.46 4.62 -4.35
CA LEU A 96 20.12 4.03 -4.43
C LEU A 96 19.66 3.84 -5.88
N ALA A 97 19.87 4.85 -6.73
CA ALA A 97 19.52 4.77 -8.14
C ALA A 97 20.28 3.64 -8.85
N ASP A 98 21.57 3.46 -8.53
CA ASP A 98 22.39 2.41 -9.11
C ASP A 98 21.94 1.02 -8.66
N VAL A 99 21.65 0.82 -7.36
CA VAL A 99 21.10 -0.43 -6.82
C VAL A 99 19.78 -0.81 -7.51
N LEU A 100 18.89 0.16 -7.74
CA LEU A 100 17.61 -0.07 -8.41
C LEU A 100 17.80 -0.44 -9.89
N LYS A 101 18.64 0.30 -10.62
CA LYS A 101 18.93 0.05 -12.04
C LYS A 101 19.63 -1.29 -12.26
N GLN A 102 20.59 -1.61 -11.42
CA GLN A 102 21.39 -2.84 -11.51
C GLN A 102 20.70 -4.03 -10.85
N ASN A 103 19.65 -3.78 -10.06
CA ASN A 103 18.91 -4.81 -9.33
C ASN A 103 19.84 -5.63 -8.42
N THR A 104 20.82 -5.00 -7.80
CA THR A 104 21.77 -5.67 -6.91
C THR A 104 21.07 -6.16 -5.65
N PRO A 105 21.51 -7.27 -5.04
CA PRO A 105 20.95 -7.71 -3.77
C PRO A 105 20.98 -6.61 -2.70
N SER A 106 19.90 -6.48 -1.95
CA SER A 106 19.72 -5.46 -0.92
C SER A 106 19.38 -6.12 0.44
N PRO A 107 20.38 -6.72 1.11
CA PRO A 107 20.16 -7.37 2.40
C PRO A 107 19.78 -6.36 3.48
N MET A 108 18.89 -6.76 4.38
CA MET A 108 18.48 -5.93 5.51
C MET A 108 19.64 -5.75 6.49
N SER A 109 19.81 -4.53 7.00
CA SER A 109 20.80 -4.20 8.03
C SER A 109 20.08 -3.93 9.35
N TYR A 110 20.50 -4.63 10.39
CA TYR A 110 19.95 -4.48 11.74
C TYR A 110 21.03 -4.03 12.71
N ALA A 111 20.63 -3.22 13.69
CA ALA A 111 21.45 -3.05 14.89
C ALA A 111 21.58 -4.40 15.61
N LYS A 112 22.76 -4.65 16.21
CA LYS A 112 23.09 -5.95 16.81
C LYS A 112 22.03 -6.46 17.79
N VAL A 113 21.55 -5.58 18.67
CA VAL A 113 20.50 -5.89 19.67
C VAL A 113 19.20 -6.38 19.03
N VAL A 114 18.86 -5.86 17.85
CA VAL A 114 17.66 -6.29 17.11
C VAL A 114 17.92 -7.65 16.47
N SER A 115 19.07 -7.83 15.81
CA SER A 115 19.39 -9.08 15.09
C SER A 115 19.41 -10.32 15.98
N GLU A 116 19.79 -10.19 17.25
CA GLU A 116 19.85 -11.31 18.21
C GLU A 116 18.46 -11.79 18.66
N GLY A 117 17.42 -10.96 18.52
CA GLY A 117 16.05 -11.27 18.93
C GLY A 117 15.09 -11.61 17.79
N LEU A 118 15.55 -11.61 16.53
CA LEU A 118 14.66 -11.85 15.39
C LEU A 118 14.24 -13.33 15.31
N PRO A 119 12.94 -13.62 15.11
CA PRO A 119 12.47 -14.97 14.80
C PRO A 119 13.15 -15.53 13.54
N LYS A 120 13.33 -16.85 13.49
CA LYS A 120 13.99 -17.52 12.35
C LYS A 120 13.22 -17.30 11.04
N GLU A 121 11.91 -17.19 11.15
CA GLU A 121 10.99 -16.97 10.04
C GLU A 121 11.26 -15.63 9.38
N VAL A 122 11.50 -14.57 10.17
CA VAL A 122 11.82 -13.22 9.67
C VAL A 122 13.17 -13.22 8.96
N VAL A 123 14.19 -13.85 9.55
CA VAL A 123 15.52 -13.93 8.94
C VAL A 123 15.49 -14.70 7.61
N ALA A 124 14.71 -15.78 7.54
CA ALA A 124 14.52 -16.54 6.31
C ALA A 124 13.77 -15.72 5.25
N GLU A 125 12.79 -14.94 5.67
CA GLU A 125 12.04 -14.02 4.80
C GLU A 125 12.93 -12.92 4.23
N ASP A 126 13.77 -12.28 5.06
CA ASP A 126 14.71 -11.25 4.64
C ASP A 126 15.67 -11.74 3.56
N ALA A 127 16.15 -12.98 3.67
CA ALA A 127 17.02 -13.58 2.66
C ALA A 127 16.32 -13.73 1.29
N GLN A 128 15.01 -13.97 1.28
CA GLN A 128 14.22 -14.01 0.06
C GLN A 128 13.98 -12.60 -0.50
N VAL A 129 13.64 -11.64 0.37
CA VAL A 129 13.39 -10.25 -0.02
C VAL A 129 14.66 -9.59 -0.56
N ALA A 130 15.81 -9.84 0.07
CA ALA A 130 17.11 -9.29 -0.33
C ALA A 130 17.48 -9.59 -1.79
N ASN A 131 16.99 -10.71 -2.32
CA ASN A 131 17.28 -11.17 -3.67
C ASN A 131 16.08 -11.00 -4.63
N TYR A 132 14.98 -10.41 -4.16
CA TYR A 132 13.77 -10.26 -4.95
C TYR A 132 13.99 -9.26 -6.09
N LYS A 133 13.86 -9.74 -7.34
CA LYS A 133 14.13 -8.92 -8.51
C LYS A 133 12.95 -8.01 -8.84
N LEU A 134 13.26 -6.73 -9.08
CA LEU A 134 12.28 -5.71 -9.45
C LEU A 134 12.30 -5.50 -10.96
N ASN A 135 11.14 -5.31 -11.58
CA ASN A 135 11.03 -4.91 -12.99
C ASN A 135 11.25 -3.39 -13.12
N VAL A 136 12.49 -2.94 -12.96
CA VAL A 136 12.85 -1.52 -13.05
C VAL A 136 13.06 -1.14 -14.52
N THR A 137 12.12 -0.38 -15.07
CA THR A 137 12.19 0.13 -16.45
C THR A 137 12.87 1.50 -16.53
N GLU A 138 12.72 2.31 -15.49
CA GLU A 138 13.27 3.67 -15.43
C GLU A 138 13.52 4.09 -13.98
N VAL A 139 14.59 4.86 -13.77
CA VAL A 139 14.86 5.56 -12.51
C VAL A 139 15.18 7.01 -12.83
N ARG A 140 14.35 7.94 -12.31
CA ARG A 140 14.53 9.39 -12.44
C ARG A 140 14.90 9.99 -11.09
N ILE A 141 15.96 10.79 -11.07
CA ILE A 141 16.34 11.60 -9.92
C ILE A 141 15.74 12.99 -10.13
N ILE A 142 14.97 13.47 -9.16
CA ILE A 142 14.31 14.78 -9.19
C ILE A 142 14.82 15.57 -8.00
N ASP A 143 15.49 16.70 -8.26
CA ASP A 143 15.86 17.64 -7.19
C ASP A 143 14.58 18.25 -6.61
N THR A 144 14.55 18.41 -5.29
CA THR A 144 13.40 19.01 -4.58
C THR A 144 12.94 20.35 -5.15
N LYS A 145 13.85 21.13 -5.74
CA LYS A 145 13.58 22.41 -6.41
C LYS A 145 12.73 22.26 -7.68
N ASP A 146 12.58 21.04 -8.19
CA ASP A 146 11.89 20.73 -9.44
C ASP A 146 10.58 19.94 -9.25
N THR A 147 10.25 19.48 -8.03
CA THR A 147 9.11 18.57 -7.71
C THR A 147 7.74 19.04 -8.19
N PHE A 148 7.53 20.33 -8.43
CA PHE A 148 6.25 20.89 -8.89
C PHE A 148 6.38 21.74 -10.16
N LYS A 149 7.52 21.66 -10.84
CA LYS A 149 7.66 22.31 -12.14
C LYS A 149 6.94 21.45 -13.18
N PRO A 150 6.18 22.06 -14.11
CA PRO A 150 5.63 21.31 -15.22
C PRO A 150 6.77 20.62 -15.96
N ALA A 151 6.64 19.32 -16.23
CA ALA A 151 7.60 18.59 -17.04
C ALA A 151 7.76 19.34 -18.37
N GLY A 152 8.99 19.76 -18.67
CA GLY A 152 9.30 20.59 -19.84
C GLY A 152 8.69 20.02 -21.13
N LYS A 153 8.04 20.89 -21.90
CA LYS A 153 7.90 20.71 -23.34
C LYS A 153 9.27 20.86 -24.00
#